data_AF-A0A3R7UAK0-F1
#
_entry.id   AF-A0A3R7UAK0-F1
#
_cell.length_a   1.000
_cell.length_b   1.000
_cell.length_c   1.000
_cell.angle_alpha   90.00
_cell.angle_beta   90.00
_cell.angle_gamma   90.00
#
_symmetry.space_group_name_H-M   'P 1'
#
loop_
_entity.id
_entity.type
_entity.pdbx_description
1 polymer ?
#
loop_
_entity_poly.entity_id
_entity_poly.type
_entity_poly.pdbx_seq_one_letter_code
_entity_poly.pdbx_strand_id
1 'polypeptide(L)'
;MQEQYLATCLSSGFSRPMRAPQRVALATRQDEFKLLQKPWQGILLLALHEVEAPGVDEDEDDGPTMPSRSPRGARSRRGRRGARSSGSPLDHLPTVEDVLEDSTFPPAFGFAVLTARKALDADEWDEAHDAPLQERLDLCLKDGVHPVWAEVARRCPLLAQLSGFPEGETTEAVAVTGTLNLALADISGEDSDEILALIEAAEPLVLDAAPKVALNTLLPQLRARKSISLDPALIDLEGGLSAVAVVVAQSLGQPLPERSIASLEAVDKGLADKHRDLCALRSGEVLDWFLSRTAGSETSLDRMR
;
A
#
# COMPACT_ATOMS: atom_id res chain seq x y z
N MET A 1 4.45 -7.78 -6.39
CA MET A 1 3.62 -6.83 -5.60
C MET A 1 4.18 -5.42 -5.51
N GLN A 2 5.35 -5.14 -4.89
CA GLN A 2 5.84 -3.76 -4.74
C GLN A 2 6.07 -3.04 -6.09
N GLU A 3 6.60 -3.75 -7.09
CA GLU A 3 6.79 -3.22 -8.46
C GLU A 3 5.46 -2.92 -9.18
N GLN A 4 4.40 -3.67 -8.89
CA GLN A 4 3.07 -3.42 -9.43
C GLN A 4 2.45 -2.18 -8.77
N TYR A 5 2.56 -2.06 -7.43
CA TYR A 5 2.14 -0.84 -6.73
C TYR A 5 2.89 0.39 -7.24
N LEU A 6 4.19 0.27 -7.50
CA LEU A 6 5.01 1.32 -8.11
C LEU A 6 4.48 1.71 -9.50
N ALA A 7 4.13 0.73 -10.33
CA ALA A 7 3.58 0.97 -11.67
C ALA A 7 2.23 1.71 -11.63
N THR A 8 1.32 1.31 -10.75
CA THR A 8 0.03 1.99 -10.57
C THR A 8 0.22 3.43 -10.07
N CYS A 9 1.14 3.65 -9.13
CA CYS A 9 1.44 5.00 -8.64
C CYS A 9 2.05 5.90 -9.71
N LEU A 10 2.98 5.37 -10.51
CA LEU A 10 3.63 6.11 -11.61
C LEU A 10 2.64 6.46 -12.71
N SER A 11 1.84 5.49 -13.17
CA SER A 11 0.83 5.71 -14.20
C SER A 11 -0.21 6.75 -13.76
N SER A 12 -0.64 6.72 -12.49
CA SER A 12 -1.47 7.75 -11.88
C SER A 12 -0.79 9.13 -11.94
N GLY A 13 0.44 9.24 -11.44
CA GLY A 13 1.20 10.48 -11.39
C GLY A 13 1.46 11.12 -12.76
N PHE A 14 1.63 10.30 -13.81
CA PHE A 14 1.90 10.74 -15.19
C PHE A 14 0.70 10.64 -16.13
N SER A 15 -0.51 10.41 -15.60
CA SER A 15 -1.74 10.27 -16.39
C SER A 15 -2.06 11.48 -17.29
N ARG A 16 -1.58 12.67 -16.91
CA ARG A 16 -1.74 13.92 -17.66
C ARG A 16 -0.46 14.77 -17.51
N PRO A 17 -0.18 15.69 -18.46
CA PRO A 17 0.93 16.63 -18.29
C PRO A 17 0.67 17.54 -17.10
N MET A 18 1.45 17.35 -16.02
CA MET A 18 1.28 18.02 -14.73
C MET A 18 2.65 18.39 -14.15
N ARG A 19 2.69 19.43 -13.29
CA ARG A 19 3.91 19.82 -12.57
C ARG A 19 4.24 18.80 -11.48
N ALA A 20 5.52 18.67 -11.12
CA ALA A 20 5.99 17.71 -10.11
C ALA A 20 5.16 17.68 -8.81
N PRO A 21 4.79 18.81 -8.16
CA PRO A 21 3.98 18.76 -6.95
C PRO A 21 2.57 18.17 -7.15
N GLN A 22 1.99 18.37 -8.33
CA GLN A 22 0.67 17.82 -8.66
C GLN A 22 0.75 16.32 -8.93
N ARG A 23 1.82 15.86 -9.60
CA ARG A 23 2.09 14.43 -9.81
C ARG A 23 2.26 13.69 -8.48
N VAL A 24 3.07 14.24 -7.57
CA VAL A 24 3.26 13.71 -6.22
C VAL A 24 1.96 13.67 -5.44
N ALA A 25 1.18 14.76 -5.46
CA ALA A 25 -0.11 14.80 -4.76
C ALA A 25 -1.12 13.76 -5.30
N LEU A 26 -1.06 13.42 -6.60
CA LEU A 26 -1.94 12.43 -7.19
C LEU A 26 -1.47 11.00 -6.92
N ALA A 27 -0.17 10.73 -7.03
CA ALA A 27 0.40 9.41 -6.74
C ALA A 27 0.27 9.04 -5.26
N THR A 28 0.50 9.97 -4.34
CA THR A 28 0.42 9.73 -2.88
C THR A 28 -1.01 9.53 -2.36
N ARG A 29 -2.04 9.86 -3.16
CA ARG A 29 -3.44 9.60 -2.82
C ARG A 29 -3.89 8.18 -3.14
N GLN A 30 -3.15 7.47 -3.99
CA GLN A 30 -3.48 6.10 -4.38
C GLN A 30 -3.29 5.16 -3.18
N ASP A 31 -4.10 4.10 -3.10
CA ASP A 31 -4.01 3.14 -2.01
C ASP A 31 -2.74 2.28 -2.12
N GLU A 32 -2.29 2.02 -3.34
CA GLU A 32 -1.01 1.37 -3.64
C GLU A 32 0.17 2.12 -3.00
N PHE A 33 0.12 3.45 -2.93
CA PHE A 33 1.18 4.24 -2.28
C PHE A 33 1.28 3.94 -0.79
N LYS A 34 0.14 3.70 -0.12
CA LYS A 34 0.11 3.35 1.30
C LYS A 34 0.63 1.94 1.56
N LEU A 35 0.55 1.05 0.55
CA LEU A 35 1.09 -0.32 0.59
C LEU A 35 2.56 -0.40 0.15
N LEU A 36 3.08 0.65 -0.49
CA LEU A 36 4.51 0.74 -0.79
C LEU A 36 5.31 0.83 0.51
N GLN A 37 6.36 0.03 0.60
CA GLN A 37 7.33 0.17 1.68
C GLN A 37 8.05 1.52 1.55
N LYS A 38 8.48 2.10 2.68
CA LYS A 38 9.14 3.42 2.70
C LYS A 38 10.31 3.55 1.70
N PRO A 39 11.22 2.57 1.55
CA PRO A 39 12.27 2.61 0.54
C PRO A 39 11.76 2.81 -0.90
N TRP A 40 10.66 2.14 -1.24
CA TRP A 40 10.03 2.21 -2.56
C TRP A 40 9.33 3.54 -2.81
N GLN A 41 8.80 4.17 -1.76
CA GLN A 41 8.28 5.53 -1.86
C GLN A 41 9.37 6.53 -2.25
N GLY A 42 10.63 6.34 -1.79
CA GLY A 42 11.77 7.16 -2.20
C GLY A 42 12.03 7.10 -3.71
N ILE A 43 12.10 5.90 -4.27
CA ILE A 43 12.28 5.68 -5.72
C ILE A 43 11.13 6.29 -6.53
N LEU A 44 9.89 6.09 -6.09
CA LEU A 44 8.73 6.70 -6.72
C LEU A 44 8.83 8.23 -6.72
N LEU A 45 9.22 8.84 -5.61
CA LEU A 45 9.35 10.29 -5.50
C LEU A 45 10.48 10.82 -6.40
N LEU A 46 11.63 10.13 -6.50
CA LEU A 46 12.69 10.49 -7.46
C LEU A 46 12.14 10.55 -8.89
N ALA A 47 11.38 9.53 -9.29
CA ALA A 47 10.78 9.45 -10.62
C ALA A 47 9.71 10.53 -10.84
N LEU A 48 8.86 10.80 -9.86
CA LEU A 48 7.82 11.84 -9.96
C LEU A 48 8.41 13.25 -9.99
N HIS A 49 9.58 13.47 -9.39
CA HIS A 49 10.33 14.72 -9.43
C HIS A 49 11.20 14.87 -10.66
N GLU A 50 11.34 13.82 -11.49
CA GLU A 50 12.21 13.81 -12.67
C GLU A 50 13.64 14.24 -12.28
N VAL A 51 14.18 13.68 -11.19
CA VAL A 51 15.49 14.08 -10.66
C VAL A 51 16.60 13.76 -11.67
N GLU A 52 17.41 14.78 -11.95
CA GLU A 52 18.62 14.70 -12.77
C GLU A 52 19.84 14.60 -11.86
N ALA A 53 20.91 13.96 -12.36
CA ALA A 53 22.19 13.98 -11.69
C ALA A 53 22.69 15.44 -11.60
N PRO A 54 23.32 15.86 -10.48
CA PRO A 54 23.99 17.14 -10.43
C PRO A 54 24.95 17.23 -11.62
N GLY A 55 24.85 18.31 -12.39
CA GLY A 55 25.77 18.54 -13.50
C GLY A 55 27.18 18.51 -12.97
N VAL A 56 28.04 17.70 -13.58
CA VAL A 56 29.48 17.84 -13.40
C VAL A 56 29.79 19.25 -13.89
N ASP A 57 30.23 20.14 -13.01
CA ASP A 57 30.64 21.50 -13.36
C ASP A 57 31.78 21.38 -14.39
N GLU A 58 31.43 21.36 -15.67
CA GLU A 58 32.32 21.71 -16.75
C GLU A 58 32.44 23.24 -16.72
N ASP A 59 33.56 23.66 -16.15
CA ASP A 59 34.19 24.98 -16.26
C ASP A 59 33.67 26.10 -15.33
N GLU A 60 34.50 26.41 -14.32
CA GLU A 60 34.71 27.79 -13.87
C GLU A 60 35.20 28.64 -15.06
N ASP A 61 34.32 29.15 -15.92
CA ASP A 61 34.60 30.38 -16.66
C ASP A 61 33.33 31.14 -17.16
N ASP A 62 33.25 32.38 -16.70
CA ASP A 62 32.47 33.55 -17.16
C ASP A 62 31.18 33.34 -18.01
N GLY A 63 30.05 33.10 -17.32
CA GLY A 63 28.69 33.23 -17.87
C GLY A 63 27.69 33.64 -16.76
N PRO A 64 26.57 34.33 -17.05
CA PRO A 64 25.72 34.90 -16.02
C PRO A 64 25.17 33.79 -15.11
N THR A 65 25.55 33.89 -13.83
CA THR A 65 25.27 32.95 -12.75
C THR A 65 23.86 32.39 -12.84
N MET A 66 23.73 31.14 -13.29
CA MET A 66 22.48 30.39 -13.20
C MET A 66 22.14 30.24 -11.70
N PRO A 67 20.89 30.46 -11.29
CA PRO A 67 20.55 30.45 -9.89
C PRO A 67 20.69 29.04 -9.33
N SER A 68 21.69 28.89 -8.45
CA SER A 68 21.80 27.81 -7.45
C SER A 68 20.42 27.41 -6.95
N ARG A 69 19.93 26.24 -7.39
CA ARG A 69 18.69 25.62 -6.89
C ARG A 69 18.96 24.76 -5.66
N SER A 70 19.89 25.18 -4.80
CA SER A 70 19.80 24.80 -3.39
C SER A 70 18.68 25.61 -2.75
N PRO A 71 17.67 25.01 -2.09
CA PRO A 71 16.66 25.77 -1.36
C PRO A 71 17.26 26.34 -0.07
N ARG A 72 18.14 27.34 -0.21
CA ARG A 72 18.58 28.22 0.88
C ARG A 72 17.43 29.17 1.21
N GLY A 73 16.44 28.66 1.94
CA GLY A 73 15.25 29.44 2.24
C GLY A 73 14.24 28.80 3.17
N ALA A 74 14.64 28.01 4.17
CA ALA A 74 13.70 27.53 5.18
C ALA A 74 14.32 27.40 6.57
N ARG A 75 15.05 28.43 7.03
CA ARG A 75 15.28 28.60 8.46
C ARG A 75 13.98 29.05 9.13
N SER A 76 13.30 28.09 9.73
CA SER A 76 12.48 28.19 10.95
C SER A 76 11.45 29.34 10.99
N ARG A 77 10.28 29.09 10.40
CA ARG A 77 9.02 29.55 11.03
C ARG A 77 8.47 28.44 11.91
N ARG A 78 9.00 28.43 13.14
CA ARG A 78 8.43 27.72 14.28
C ARG A 78 7.01 28.25 14.50
N GLY A 79 6.00 27.47 14.09
CA GLY A 79 4.62 27.79 14.43
C GLY A 79 3.55 27.22 13.51
N ARG A 80 2.99 26.08 13.95
CA ARG A 80 1.56 25.72 13.84
C ARG A 80 1.13 24.85 12.64
N ARG A 81 0.91 23.56 12.97
CA ARG A 81 0.05 22.53 12.32
C ARG A 81 0.58 21.80 11.07
N GLY A 82 1.28 20.69 11.31
CA GLY A 82 0.83 19.38 10.81
C GLY A 82 0.90 19.09 9.30
N ALA A 83 1.89 19.60 8.58
CA ALA A 83 2.21 19.07 7.25
C ALA A 83 2.90 17.70 7.42
N ARG A 84 2.10 16.62 7.45
CA ARG A 84 2.62 15.28 7.22
C ARG A 84 3.05 15.21 5.75
N SER A 85 4.29 14.77 5.54
CA SER A 85 4.95 14.40 4.28
C SER A 85 5.19 15.51 3.24
N SER A 86 6.37 16.12 3.32
CA SER A 86 7.26 16.18 2.16
C SER A 86 8.70 16.31 2.68
N GLY A 87 9.23 15.22 3.23
CA GLY A 87 10.69 15.07 3.28
C GLY A 87 11.24 15.18 1.85
N SER A 88 12.51 15.50 1.71
CA SER A 88 13.18 15.37 0.42
C SER A 88 12.93 13.94 -0.11
N PRO A 89 12.74 13.72 -1.43
CA PRO A 89 12.70 12.37 -2.00
C PRO A 89 13.84 11.46 -1.48
N LEU A 90 14.97 12.09 -1.13
CA LEU A 90 16.19 11.51 -0.59
C LEU A 90 16.07 11.01 0.86
N ASP A 91 15.15 11.56 1.66
CA ASP A 91 14.96 11.19 3.07
C ASP A 91 14.35 9.79 3.22
N HIS A 92 13.86 9.22 2.12
CA HIS A 92 13.24 7.88 2.09
C HIS A 92 14.09 6.84 1.36
N LEU A 93 15.19 7.24 0.72
CA LEU A 93 16.12 6.28 0.14
C LEU A 93 16.93 5.59 1.26
N PRO A 94 17.05 4.26 1.23
CA PRO A 94 17.96 3.54 2.13
C PRO A 94 19.41 4.02 1.99
N THR A 95 20.22 3.72 2.99
CA THR A 95 21.68 3.84 2.88
C THR A 95 22.24 2.73 1.99
N VAL A 96 23.49 2.86 1.57
CA VAL A 96 24.18 1.83 0.79
C VAL A 96 24.25 0.52 1.59
N GLU A 97 24.62 0.61 2.87
CA GLU A 97 24.72 -0.53 3.78
C GLU A 97 23.38 -1.27 3.93
N ASP A 98 22.27 -0.54 4.15
CA ASP A 98 20.93 -1.13 4.26
C ASP A 98 20.56 -2.00 3.04
N VAL A 99 20.95 -1.56 1.83
CA VAL A 99 20.66 -2.30 0.58
C VAL A 99 21.56 -3.51 0.41
N LEU A 100 22.80 -3.42 0.86
CA LEU A 100 23.76 -4.52 0.76
C LEU A 100 23.47 -5.61 1.78
N GLU A 101 23.00 -5.25 2.99
CA GLU A 101 22.64 -6.19 4.05
C GLU A 101 21.27 -6.85 3.81
N ASP A 102 20.31 -6.12 3.25
CA ASP A 102 18.96 -6.63 3.04
C ASP A 102 18.82 -7.39 1.72
N SER A 103 18.88 -8.73 1.82
CA SER A 103 18.64 -9.66 0.70
C SER A 103 17.18 -9.76 0.26
N THR A 104 16.22 -9.12 0.95
CA THR A 104 14.80 -9.15 0.57
C THR A 104 14.48 -8.22 -0.60
N PHE A 105 15.35 -7.26 -0.90
CA PHE A 105 15.15 -6.34 -2.01
C PHE A 105 15.46 -6.99 -3.38
N PRO A 106 14.60 -6.78 -4.38
CA PRO A 106 14.88 -7.18 -5.76
C PRO A 106 16.19 -6.58 -6.27
N PRO A 107 16.96 -7.29 -7.12
CA PRO A 107 18.20 -6.78 -7.70
C PRO A 107 18.02 -5.41 -8.39
N ALA A 108 16.92 -5.22 -9.11
CA ALA A 108 16.58 -3.97 -9.79
C ALA A 108 16.37 -2.81 -8.81
N PHE A 109 15.73 -3.07 -7.67
CA PHE A 109 15.55 -2.08 -6.61
C PHE A 109 16.90 -1.67 -6.02
N GLY A 110 17.73 -2.67 -5.67
CA GLY A 110 19.06 -2.42 -5.12
C GLY A 110 19.94 -1.61 -6.09
N PHE A 111 19.96 -2.00 -7.36
CA PHE A 111 20.67 -1.26 -8.40
C PHE A 111 20.18 0.20 -8.53
N ALA A 112 18.86 0.43 -8.50
CA ALA A 112 18.29 1.77 -8.57
C ALA A 112 18.71 2.65 -7.38
N VAL A 113 18.68 2.12 -6.16
CA VAL A 113 19.10 2.86 -4.96
C VAL A 113 20.60 3.16 -5.01
N LEU A 114 21.44 2.17 -5.32
CA LEU A 114 22.89 2.36 -5.37
C LEU A 114 23.30 3.36 -6.47
N THR A 115 22.66 3.30 -7.63
CA THR A 115 22.88 4.28 -8.72
C THR A 115 22.47 5.69 -8.30
N ALA A 116 21.34 5.83 -7.60
CA ALA A 116 20.90 7.11 -7.07
C ALA A 116 21.86 7.67 -6.02
N ARG A 117 22.33 6.82 -5.09
CA ARG A 117 23.32 7.21 -4.08
C ARG A 117 24.65 7.59 -4.70
N LYS A 118 25.16 6.81 -5.66
CA LYS A 118 26.40 7.14 -6.38
C LYS A 118 26.31 8.48 -7.12
N ALA A 119 25.17 8.80 -7.72
CA ALA A 119 24.99 10.05 -8.45
C ALA A 119 24.78 11.27 -7.54
N LEU A 120 24.16 11.10 -6.37
CA LEU A 120 23.80 12.20 -5.47
C LEU A 120 24.86 12.47 -4.41
N ASP A 121 25.49 11.41 -3.91
CA ASP A 121 26.48 11.41 -2.84
C ASP A 121 27.87 11.07 -3.41
N ALA A 122 28.18 11.60 -4.61
CA ALA A 122 29.39 11.25 -5.38
C ALA A 122 30.70 11.54 -4.63
N ASP A 123 30.73 12.60 -3.82
CA ASP A 123 31.90 12.98 -3.01
C ASP A 123 32.16 12.03 -1.83
N GLU A 124 31.13 11.31 -1.38
CA GLU A 124 31.16 10.39 -0.24
C GLU A 124 31.12 8.91 -0.69
N TRP A 125 31.14 8.65 -2.00
CA TRP A 125 31.04 7.31 -2.56
C TRP A 125 32.32 6.51 -2.33
N ASP A 126 32.19 5.35 -1.68
CA ASP A 126 33.28 4.37 -1.54
C ASP A 126 33.36 3.48 -2.79
N GLU A 127 34.52 3.47 -3.46
CA GLU A 127 34.82 2.61 -4.61
C GLU A 127 34.64 1.11 -4.28
N ALA A 128 34.73 0.70 -3.01
CA ALA A 128 34.41 -0.66 -2.58
C ALA A 128 32.97 -1.08 -2.91
N HIS A 129 32.05 -0.12 -3.04
CA HIS A 129 30.65 -0.34 -3.42
C HIS A 129 30.43 -0.51 -4.93
N ASP A 130 31.45 -0.30 -5.76
CA ASP A 130 31.34 -0.53 -7.21
C ASP A 130 31.21 -2.01 -7.57
N ALA A 131 31.89 -2.89 -6.84
CA ALA A 131 31.78 -4.34 -7.02
C ALA A 131 30.35 -4.87 -6.78
N PRO A 132 29.69 -4.58 -5.63
CA PRO A 132 28.32 -5.01 -5.42
C PRO A 132 27.30 -4.29 -6.34
N LEU A 133 27.57 -3.04 -6.76
CA LEU A 133 26.75 -2.38 -7.77
C LEU A 133 26.79 -3.14 -9.11
N GLN A 134 27.98 -3.56 -9.56
CA GLN A 134 28.16 -4.34 -10.78
C GLN A 134 27.49 -5.72 -10.67
N GLU A 135 27.61 -6.39 -9.52
CA GLU A 135 26.95 -7.68 -9.30
C GLU A 135 25.41 -7.57 -9.47
N ARG A 136 24.80 -6.51 -8.92
CA ARG A 136 23.36 -6.26 -9.07
C ARG A 136 22.99 -5.97 -10.53
N LEU A 137 23.83 -5.24 -11.26
CA LEU A 137 23.65 -5.00 -12.69
C LEU A 137 23.68 -6.31 -13.50
N ASP A 138 24.65 -7.17 -13.23
CA ASP A 138 24.78 -8.47 -13.91
C ASP A 138 23.57 -9.38 -13.64
N LEU A 139 23.04 -9.36 -12.40
CA LEU A 139 21.80 -10.06 -12.05
C LEU A 139 20.58 -9.49 -12.80
N CYS A 140 20.45 -8.16 -12.90
CA CYS A 140 19.35 -7.53 -13.64
C CYS A 140 19.39 -7.89 -15.14
N LEU A 141 20.59 -7.96 -15.73
CA LEU A 141 20.77 -8.35 -17.12
C LEU A 141 20.46 -9.83 -17.37
N LYS A 142 20.75 -10.69 -16.39
CA LYS A 142 20.56 -12.13 -16.50
C LYS A 142 19.11 -12.57 -16.29
N ASP A 143 18.48 -12.07 -15.23
CA ASP A 143 17.16 -12.54 -14.78
C ASP A 143 16.01 -11.71 -15.38
N GLY A 144 16.33 -10.52 -15.93
CA GLY A 144 15.36 -9.55 -16.39
C GLY A 144 14.71 -8.77 -15.25
N VAL A 145 14.11 -7.63 -15.58
CA VAL A 145 13.48 -6.73 -14.60
C VAL A 145 12.02 -6.47 -14.95
N HIS A 146 11.22 -6.14 -13.93
CA HIS A 146 9.83 -5.77 -14.14
C HIS A 146 9.73 -4.52 -15.05
N PRO A 147 8.76 -4.45 -15.99
CA PRO A 147 8.65 -3.36 -16.98
C PRO A 147 8.47 -1.96 -16.37
N VAL A 148 8.03 -1.90 -15.11
CA VAL A 148 7.98 -0.64 -14.33
C VAL A 148 9.33 0.07 -14.29
N TRP A 149 10.45 -0.66 -14.30
CA TRP A 149 11.78 -0.06 -14.22
C TRP A 149 12.16 0.66 -15.51
N ALA A 150 11.71 0.19 -16.67
CA ALA A 150 11.85 0.92 -17.93
C ALA A 150 11.00 2.22 -17.92
N GLU A 151 9.81 2.18 -17.33
CA GLU A 151 8.99 3.38 -17.13
C GLU A 151 9.66 4.38 -16.17
N VAL A 152 10.22 3.89 -15.05
CA VAL A 152 11.02 4.71 -14.11
C VAL A 152 12.19 5.35 -14.84
N ALA A 153 12.96 4.59 -15.61
CA ALA A 153 14.11 5.06 -16.37
C ALA A 153 13.75 6.18 -17.35
N ARG A 154 12.60 6.07 -18.01
CA ARG A 154 12.12 7.08 -18.97
C ARG A 154 11.77 8.40 -18.29
N ARG A 155 11.35 8.35 -17.02
CA ARG A 155 10.90 9.53 -16.26
C ARG A 155 12.00 10.13 -15.39
N CYS A 156 12.95 9.32 -14.94
CA CYS A 156 14.03 9.73 -14.05
C CYS A 156 15.38 9.60 -14.79
N PRO A 157 15.96 10.71 -15.29
CA PRO A 157 17.24 10.68 -15.98
C PRO A 157 18.37 10.04 -15.16
N LEU A 158 18.34 10.22 -13.84
CA LEU A 158 19.29 9.60 -12.91
C LEU A 158 19.26 8.05 -12.95
N LEU A 159 18.12 7.45 -13.33
CA LEU A 159 17.94 6.00 -13.45
C LEU A 159 17.82 5.53 -14.90
N ALA A 160 18.26 6.33 -15.88
CA ALA A 160 18.09 6.03 -17.31
C ALA A 160 18.68 4.66 -17.73
N GLN A 161 19.72 4.19 -17.04
CA GLN A 161 20.38 2.90 -17.31
C GLN A 161 19.43 1.70 -17.18
N LEU A 162 18.40 1.81 -16.33
CA LEU A 162 17.38 0.77 -16.14
C LEU A 162 16.56 0.48 -17.41
N SER A 163 16.51 1.40 -18.38
CA SER A 163 15.79 1.20 -19.65
C SER A 163 16.44 0.15 -20.57
N GLY A 164 17.72 -0.18 -20.33
CA GLY A 164 18.46 -1.16 -21.12
C GLY A 164 18.31 -2.60 -20.65
N PHE A 165 17.62 -2.85 -19.53
CA PHE A 165 17.46 -4.20 -18.99
C PHE A 165 16.36 -4.97 -19.71
N PRO A 166 16.52 -6.29 -19.92
CA PRO A 166 15.49 -7.11 -20.53
C PRO A 166 14.26 -7.19 -19.62
N GLU A 167 13.06 -7.20 -20.21
CA GLU A 167 11.81 -7.36 -19.45
C GLU A 167 11.68 -8.80 -18.96
N GLY A 168 11.64 -8.98 -17.64
CA GLY A 168 11.38 -10.26 -17.00
C GLY A 168 9.88 -10.61 -17.00
N GLU A 169 9.54 -11.89 -16.84
CA GLU A 169 8.14 -12.30 -16.68
C GLU A 169 7.53 -11.65 -15.44
N THR A 170 6.46 -10.89 -15.63
CA THR A 170 5.69 -10.31 -14.53
C THR A 170 5.04 -11.43 -13.75
N THR A 171 5.61 -11.79 -12.60
CA THR A 171 4.94 -12.68 -11.65
C THR A 171 3.77 -11.91 -11.04
N GLU A 172 2.60 -12.05 -11.65
CA GLU A 172 1.34 -11.72 -10.97
C GLU A 172 1.34 -12.49 -9.65
N ALA A 173 1.08 -11.80 -8.54
CA ALA A 173 1.15 -12.44 -7.25
C ALA A 173 0.20 -13.63 -7.23
N VAL A 174 0.79 -14.81 -7.00
CA VAL A 174 0.05 -16.03 -6.75
C VAL A 174 -0.80 -15.76 -5.52
N ALA A 175 -2.10 -15.63 -5.72
CA ALA A 175 -3.06 -15.57 -4.63
C ALA A 175 -2.79 -16.76 -3.71
N VAL A 176 -2.77 -16.54 -2.39
CA VAL A 176 -3.01 -17.65 -1.48
C VAL A 176 -4.39 -18.18 -1.88
N THR A 177 -4.43 -19.36 -2.50
CA THR A 177 -5.67 -20.05 -2.90
C THR A 177 -6.35 -20.57 -1.64
N GLY A 178 -6.78 -19.65 -0.77
CA GLY A 178 -7.47 -19.91 0.47
C GLY A 178 -8.85 -19.28 0.39
N THR A 179 -9.87 -20.05 0.72
CA THR A 179 -11.20 -19.52 1.02
C THR A 179 -11.22 -19.08 2.49
N LEU A 180 -11.81 -17.93 2.77
CA LEU A 180 -12.03 -17.48 4.15
C LEU A 180 -12.83 -18.55 4.90
N ASN A 181 -12.39 -18.93 6.10
CA ASN A 181 -13.17 -19.79 6.97
C ASN A 181 -14.35 -18.99 7.56
N LEU A 182 -15.55 -19.21 7.02
CA LEU A 182 -16.76 -18.50 7.42
C LEU A 182 -17.17 -18.73 8.88
N ALA A 183 -16.64 -19.76 9.55
CA ALA A 183 -16.84 -19.93 10.99
C ALA A 183 -16.29 -18.74 11.80
N LEU A 184 -15.27 -18.02 11.29
CA LEU A 184 -14.75 -16.81 11.91
C LEU A 184 -15.69 -15.60 11.77
N ALA A 185 -16.65 -15.68 10.84
CA ALA A 185 -17.64 -14.64 10.62
C ALA A 185 -18.95 -14.86 11.41
N ASP A 186 -19.13 -16.02 12.05
CA ASP A 186 -20.27 -16.30 12.95
C ASP A 186 -20.09 -15.57 14.30
N ILE A 187 -20.00 -14.24 14.24
CA ILE A 187 -19.68 -13.37 15.37
C ILE A 187 -20.63 -12.17 15.47
N SER A 188 -20.94 -11.74 16.70
CA SER A 188 -21.91 -10.66 16.97
C SER A 188 -21.42 -9.26 16.61
N GLY A 189 -20.12 -9.10 16.39
CA GLY A 189 -19.48 -7.80 16.18
C GLY A 189 -19.34 -6.95 17.46
N GLU A 190 -19.56 -7.50 18.64
CA GLU A 190 -19.34 -6.76 19.91
C GLU A 190 -17.92 -6.94 20.46
N ASP A 191 -17.33 -8.13 20.26
CA ASP A 191 -15.98 -8.41 20.70
C ASP A 191 -14.95 -7.97 19.66
N SER A 192 -14.06 -7.05 20.07
CA SER A 192 -12.99 -6.54 19.21
C SER A 192 -11.95 -7.62 18.86
N ASP A 193 -11.76 -8.62 19.74
CA ASP A 193 -10.77 -9.68 19.53
C ASP A 193 -11.28 -10.69 18.47
N GLU A 194 -12.60 -10.96 18.44
CA GLU A 194 -13.25 -11.78 17.41
C GLU A 194 -13.20 -11.11 16.02
N ILE A 195 -13.51 -9.81 15.95
CA ILE A 195 -13.42 -9.04 14.70
C ILE A 195 -11.97 -9.00 14.19
N LEU A 196 -11.01 -8.85 15.11
CA LEU A 196 -9.59 -8.84 14.77
C LEU A 196 -9.16 -10.18 14.16
N ALA A 197 -9.58 -11.32 14.74
CA ALA A 197 -9.27 -12.64 14.18
C ALA A 197 -9.85 -12.83 12.77
N LEU A 198 -11.07 -12.35 12.53
CA LEU A 198 -11.69 -12.37 11.20
C LEU A 198 -10.88 -11.54 10.19
N ILE A 199 -10.47 -10.32 10.55
CA ILE A 199 -9.73 -9.43 9.66
C ILE A 199 -8.31 -9.96 9.40
N GLU A 200 -7.63 -10.51 10.40
CA GLU A 200 -6.31 -11.13 10.22
C GLU A 200 -6.37 -12.35 9.28
N ALA A 201 -7.45 -13.12 9.32
CA ALA A 201 -7.68 -14.21 8.37
C ALA A 201 -8.04 -13.73 6.96
N ALA A 202 -8.69 -12.58 6.82
CA ALA A 202 -9.11 -12.02 5.53
C ALA A 202 -8.00 -11.22 4.81
N GLU A 203 -7.12 -10.52 5.54
CA GLU A 203 -6.04 -9.69 4.98
C GLU A 203 -5.18 -10.37 3.91
N PRO A 204 -4.71 -11.63 4.08
CA PRO A 204 -3.86 -12.27 3.08
C PRO A 204 -4.62 -12.70 1.83
N LEU A 205 -5.95 -12.76 1.90
CA LEU A 205 -6.82 -13.19 0.79
C LEU A 205 -7.23 -12.04 -0.12
N VAL A 206 -7.07 -10.79 0.33
CA VAL A 206 -7.38 -9.59 -0.45
C VAL A 206 -6.18 -9.21 -1.33
N LEU A 207 -6.43 -9.19 -2.64
CA LEU A 207 -5.44 -8.81 -3.65
C LEU A 207 -5.49 -7.32 -3.98
N ASP A 208 -6.68 -6.74 -4.01
CA ASP A 208 -6.89 -5.35 -4.38
C ASP A 208 -6.32 -4.38 -3.34
N ALA A 209 -5.71 -3.30 -3.80
CA ALA A 209 -5.03 -2.35 -2.94
C ALA A 209 -6.00 -1.60 -2.00
N ALA A 210 -7.16 -1.16 -2.51
CA ALA A 210 -8.10 -0.35 -1.72
C ALA A 210 -8.69 -1.12 -0.53
N PRO A 211 -9.27 -2.34 -0.69
CA PRO A 211 -9.77 -3.10 0.45
C PRO A 211 -8.63 -3.54 1.38
N LYS A 212 -7.44 -3.83 0.86
CA LYS A 212 -6.28 -4.19 1.68
C LYS A 212 -5.80 -3.05 2.59
N VAL A 213 -5.79 -1.81 2.08
CA VAL A 213 -5.51 -0.61 2.89
C VAL A 213 -6.57 -0.41 3.97
N ALA A 214 -7.84 -0.63 3.65
CA ALA A 214 -8.92 -0.55 4.61
C ALA A 214 -8.71 -1.55 5.77
N LEU A 215 -8.43 -2.82 5.47
CA LEU A 215 -8.14 -3.84 6.49
C LEU A 215 -6.90 -3.47 7.35
N ASN A 216 -5.81 -3.02 6.72
CA ASN A 216 -4.60 -2.58 7.43
C ASN A 216 -4.82 -1.35 8.31
N THR A 217 -5.85 -0.55 8.04
CA THR A 217 -6.26 0.57 8.87
C THR A 217 -7.11 0.11 10.06
N LEU A 218 -7.95 -0.92 9.86
CA LEU A 218 -8.81 -1.50 10.89
C LEU A 218 -8.01 -2.24 11.98
N LEU A 219 -6.99 -3.03 11.59
CA LEU A 219 -6.17 -3.81 12.53
C LEU A 219 -5.62 -2.99 13.72
N PRO A 220 -4.90 -1.86 13.52
CA PRO A 220 -4.42 -1.05 14.63
C PRO A 220 -5.54 -0.32 15.38
N GLN A 221 -6.68 -0.02 14.75
CA GLN A 221 -7.83 0.57 15.44
C GLN A 221 -8.46 -0.42 16.43
N LEU A 222 -8.65 -1.67 16.00
CA LEU A 222 -9.15 -2.77 16.82
C LEU A 222 -8.22 -3.10 17.98
N ARG A 223 -6.92 -3.27 17.71
CA ARG A 223 -5.90 -3.51 18.75
C ARG A 223 -5.85 -2.39 19.78
N ALA A 224 -6.08 -1.14 19.36
CA ALA A 224 -6.09 0.01 20.24
C ALA A 224 -7.47 0.30 20.87
N ARG A 225 -8.49 -0.52 20.59
CA ARG A 225 -9.89 -0.33 21.01
C ARG A 225 -10.42 1.08 20.70
N LYS A 226 -10.04 1.61 19.55
CA LYS A 226 -10.48 2.91 19.05
C LYS A 226 -11.77 2.76 18.26
N SER A 227 -12.49 3.87 18.07
CA SER A 227 -13.63 3.93 17.16
C SER A 227 -13.23 3.47 15.76
N ILE A 228 -14.00 2.52 15.23
CA ILE A 228 -13.81 1.94 13.90
C ILE A 228 -14.65 2.72 12.88
N SER A 229 -14.28 2.67 11.60
CA SER A 229 -15.08 3.19 10.51
C SER A 229 -15.19 2.16 9.38
N LEU A 230 -16.37 2.00 8.79
CA LEU A 230 -16.55 1.18 7.60
C LEU A 230 -16.06 1.93 6.36
N ASP A 231 -15.03 1.40 5.71
CA ASP A 231 -14.52 1.93 4.44
C ASP A 231 -15.37 1.42 3.26
N PRO A 232 -15.79 2.27 2.31
CA PRO A 232 -16.53 1.83 1.12
C PRO A 232 -15.85 0.72 0.32
N ALA A 233 -14.51 0.68 0.30
CA ALA A 233 -13.77 -0.36 -0.43
C ALA A 233 -14.03 -1.77 0.12
N LEU A 234 -14.43 -1.91 1.38
CA LEU A 234 -14.80 -3.20 1.97
C LEU A 234 -16.17 -3.69 1.49
N ILE A 235 -17.06 -2.78 1.10
CA ILE A 235 -18.41 -3.12 0.66
C ILE A 235 -18.38 -3.87 -0.69
N ASP A 236 -17.39 -3.54 -1.52
CA ASP A 236 -17.19 -4.14 -2.84
C ASP A 236 -16.46 -5.50 -2.79
N LEU A 237 -16.16 -6.03 -1.59
CA LEU A 237 -15.63 -7.38 -1.44
C LEU A 237 -16.67 -8.44 -1.82
N GLU A 238 -16.23 -9.43 -2.60
CA GLU A 238 -17.08 -10.52 -3.09
C GLU A 238 -16.84 -11.86 -2.38
N GLY A 239 -17.78 -12.78 -2.54
CA GLY A 239 -17.74 -14.13 -1.96
C GLY A 239 -17.70 -14.09 -0.44
N GLY A 240 -16.92 -14.98 0.17
CA GLY A 240 -16.83 -15.09 1.63
C GLY A 240 -16.18 -13.88 2.31
N LEU A 241 -15.40 -13.06 1.58
CA LEU A 241 -14.77 -11.86 2.14
C LEU A 241 -15.78 -10.75 2.44
N SER A 242 -16.96 -10.79 1.81
CA SER A 242 -18.03 -9.82 2.08
C SER A 242 -18.54 -9.88 3.52
N ALA A 243 -18.32 -11.01 4.22
CA ALA A 243 -18.60 -11.18 5.64
C ALA A 243 -17.88 -10.13 6.52
N VAL A 244 -16.68 -9.69 6.12
CA VAL A 244 -15.92 -8.68 6.86
C VAL A 244 -16.69 -7.36 6.90
N ALA A 245 -17.23 -6.91 5.77
CA ALA A 245 -18.01 -5.67 5.70
C ALA A 245 -19.32 -5.77 6.50
N VAL A 246 -19.97 -6.93 6.48
CA VAL A 246 -21.19 -7.20 7.26
C VAL A 246 -20.91 -7.10 8.77
N VAL A 247 -19.88 -7.80 9.26
CA VAL A 247 -19.51 -7.79 10.68
C VAL A 247 -19.06 -6.39 11.13
N VAL A 248 -18.28 -5.67 10.32
CA VAL A 248 -17.85 -4.31 10.65
C VAL A 248 -19.02 -3.32 10.66
N ALA A 249 -19.98 -3.42 9.73
CA ALA A 249 -21.19 -2.60 9.78
C ALA A 249 -22.02 -2.90 11.04
N GLN A 250 -22.13 -4.17 11.38
CA GLN A 250 -22.86 -4.65 12.56
C GLN A 250 -22.23 -4.16 13.87
N SER A 251 -20.89 -4.18 13.99
CA SER A 251 -20.19 -3.66 15.17
C SER A 251 -20.39 -2.16 15.38
N LEU A 252 -20.60 -1.43 14.28
CA LEU A 252 -20.90 0.01 14.30
C LEU A 252 -22.37 0.33 14.53
N GLY A 253 -23.25 -0.69 14.61
CA GLY A 253 -24.70 -0.50 14.69
C GLY A 253 -25.28 0.19 13.45
N GLN A 254 -24.59 0.09 12.31
CA GLN A 254 -25.03 0.62 11.03
C GLN A 254 -25.94 -0.39 10.31
N PRO A 255 -26.82 0.08 9.39
CA PRO A 255 -27.54 -0.85 8.53
C PRO A 255 -26.53 -1.68 7.72
N LEU A 256 -26.83 -2.97 7.58
CA LEU A 256 -25.94 -3.88 6.90
C LEU A 256 -25.87 -3.56 5.38
N PRO A 257 -24.68 -3.52 4.76
CA PRO A 257 -24.54 -3.21 3.34
C PRO A 257 -25.23 -4.27 2.47
N GLU A 258 -26.21 -3.86 1.66
CA GLU A 258 -27.01 -4.78 0.83
C GLU A 258 -26.16 -5.61 -0.14
N ARG A 259 -25.14 -5.00 -0.76
CA ARG A 259 -24.21 -5.70 -1.67
C ARG A 259 -23.44 -6.80 -0.95
N SER A 260 -22.88 -6.49 0.22
CA SER A 260 -22.04 -7.42 0.96
C SER A 260 -22.87 -8.57 1.55
N ILE A 261 -24.10 -8.29 2.01
CA ILE A 261 -25.05 -9.33 2.41
C ILE A 261 -25.43 -10.21 1.22
N ALA A 262 -25.79 -9.64 0.08
CA ALA A 262 -26.21 -10.42 -1.08
C ALA A 262 -25.08 -11.35 -1.56
N SER A 263 -23.84 -10.85 -1.54
CA SER A 263 -22.65 -11.66 -1.79
C SER A 263 -22.47 -12.76 -0.74
N LEU A 264 -22.70 -12.47 0.54
CA LEU A 264 -22.60 -13.46 1.62
C LEU A 264 -23.67 -14.55 1.48
N GLU A 265 -24.91 -14.16 1.17
CA GLU A 265 -26.05 -15.08 0.98
C GLU A 265 -25.80 -16.07 -0.17
N ALA A 266 -25.10 -15.64 -1.22
CA ALA A 266 -24.72 -16.51 -2.32
C ALA A 266 -23.72 -17.62 -1.90
N VAL A 267 -22.96 -17.41 -0.82
CA VAL A 267 -21.97 -18.37 -0.31
C VAL A 267 -22.54 -19.17 0.87
N ASP A 268 -23.09 -18.48 1.88
CA ASP A 268 -23.72 -19.05 3.05
C ASP A 268 -24.97 -18.26 3.43
N LYS A 269 -26.11 -18.75 2.97
CA LYS A 269 -27.43 -18.20 3.29
C LYS A 269 -27.73 -18.24 4.79
N GLY A 270 -27.31 -19.30 5.48
CA GLY A 270 -27.58 -19.46 6.91
C GLY A 270 -26.93 -18.34 7.69
N LEU A 271 -25.64 -18.12 7.48
CA LEU A 271 -24.87 -17.06 8.12
C LEU A 271 -25.42 -15.66 7.79
N ALA A 272 -25.77 -15.40 6.53
CA ALA A 272 -26.37 -14.13 6.11
C ALA A 272 -27.69 -13.85 6.84
N ASP A 273 -28.55 -14.86 6.98
CA ASP A 273 -29.82 -14.75 7.70
C ASP A 273 -29.59 -14.54 9.21
N LYS A 274 -28.53 -15.14 9.78
CA LYS A 274 -28.15 -14.88 11.18
C LYS A 274 -27.81 -13.40 11.42
N HIS A 275 -26.98 -12.81 10.55
CA HIS A 275 -26.61 -11.39 10.66
C HIS A 275 -27.81 -10.46 10.44
N ARG A 276 -28.70 -10.78 9.49
CA ARG A 276 -29.95 -10.02 9.26
C ARG A 276 -30.84 -10.01 10.49
N ASP A 277 -31.04 -11.17 11.10
CA ASP A 277 -31.87 -11.29 12.31
C ASP A 277 -31.30 -10.49 13.48
N LEU A 278 -29.98 -10.58 13.74
CA LEU A 278 -29.37 -9.77 14.79
C LEU A 278 -29.47 -8.26 14.51
N CYS A 279 -29.31 -7.84 13.26
CA CYS A 279 -29.51 -6.44 12.89
C CYS A 279 -30.96 -5.99 13.12
N ALA A 280 -31.94 -6.82 12.73
CA ALA A 280 -33.36 -6.54 12.93
C ALA A 280 -33.68 -6.41 14.43
N LEU A 281 -33.20 -7.36 15.25
CA LEU A 281 -33.37 -7.35 16.70
C LEU A 281 -32.78 -6.08 17.33
N ARG A 282 -31.61 -5.63 16.88
CA ARG A 282 -30.99 -4.38 17.34
C ARG A 282 -31.78 -3.13 16.93
N SER A 283 -32.47 -3.16 15.79
CA SER A 283 -33.41 -2.11 15.39
C SER A 283 -34.79 -2.21 16.07
N GLY A 284 -35.03 -3.25 16.87
CA GLY A 284 -36.30 -3.48 17.56
C GLY A 284 -37.35 -4.23 16.74
N GLU A 285 -36.95 -4.82 15.60
CA GLU A 285 -37.80 -5.63 14.74
C GLU A 285 -37.53 -7.12 15.00
N VAL A 286 -38.57 -7.88 15.33
CA VAL A 286 -38.47 -9.34 15.49
C VAL A 286 -38.97 -10.00 14.22
N LEU A 287 -38.06 -10.59 13.43
CA LEU A 287 -38.41 -11.29 12.20
C LEU A 287 -38.96 -12.69 12.49
N ASP A 288 -38.25 -13.48 13.30
CA ASP A 288 -38.69 -14.82 13.72
C ASP A 288 -38.32 -15.11 15.17
N TRP A 289 -39.29 -14.88 16.06
CA TRP A 289 -39.14 -15.08 17.49
C TRP A 289 -38.71 -16.51 17.89
N PHE A 290 -39.15 -17.54 17.15
CA PHE A 290 -38.82 -18.91 17.51
C PHE A 290 -37.37 -19.22 17.17
N LEU A 291 -36.91 -18.79 15.99
CA LEU A 291 -35.52 -18.98 15.58
C LEU A 291 -34.56 -18.29 16.54
N SER A 292 -34.81 -17.01 16.87
CA SER A 292 -33.96 -16.26 17.80
C SER A 292 -33.95 -16.91 19.19
N ARG A 293 -35.10 -17.34 19.72
CA ARG A 293 -35.15 -17.99 21.04
C ARG A 293 -34.49 -19.37 21.08
N THR A 294 -34.42 -20.06 19.94
CA THR A 294 -33.75 -21.36 19.83
C THR A 294 -32.28 -21.25 19.44
N ALA A 295 -31.79 -20.04 19.14
CA ALA A 295 -30.38 -19.79 18.91
C ALA A 295 -29.60 -20.25 20.15
N GLY A 296 -28.59 -21.09 19.91
CA GLY A 296 -27.78 -21.65 20.98
C GLY A 296 -26.87 -20.60 21.62
N SER A 297 -25.84 -21.06 22.33
CA SER A 297 -24.79 -20.19 22.87
C SER A 297 -23.40 -20.55 22.35
N GLU A 298 -23.36 -21.32 21.25
CA GLU A 298 -22.14 -21.87 20.65
C GLU A 298 -21.26 -20.77 20.04
N THR A 299 -21.86 -19.79 19.36
CA THR A 299 -21.16 -18.63 18.82
C THR A 299 -21.61 -17.34 19.51
N SER A 300 -20.80 -16.27 19.39
CA SER A 300 -21.17 -14.97 19.95
C SER A 300 -22.39 -14.38 19.23
N LEU A 301 -22.53 -14.65 17.92
CA LEU A 301 -23.69 -14.27 17.13
C LEU A 301 -24.96 -14.97 17.62
N ASP A 302 -24.91 -16.28 17.85
CA ASP A 302 -26.05 -17.06 18.35
C ASP A 302 -26.44 -16.61 19.77
N ARG A 303 -25.47 -16.29 20.63
CA ARG A 303 -25.73 -15.78 21.99
C ARG A 303 -26.45 -14.43 22.00
N MET A 304 -26.22 -13.61 20.97
CA MET A 304 -26.74 -12.24 20.90
C MET A 304 -28.10 -12.12 20.21
N ARG A 305 -28.56 -13.17 19.53
CA ARG A 305 -29.88 -13.27 18.92
C ARG A 305 -30.88 -13.89 19.89
#